data_AF-A0A7K3ZJQ4-F1
#
_entry.id   AF-A0A7K3ZJQ4-F1
#
_cell.length_a   1.000
_cell.length_b   1.000
_cell.length_c   1.000
_cell.angle_alpha   90.00
_cell.angle_beta   90.00
_cell.angle_gamma   90.00
#
_symmetry.space_group_name_H-M   'P 1'
#
loop_
_entity.id
_entity.type
_entity.pdbx_description
1 polymer ?
#
loop_
_entity_poly.entity_id
_entity_poly.type
_entity_poly.pdbx_seq_one_letter_code
_entity_poly.pdbx_strand_id
1 'polypeptide(L)'
;MNKKVLIGAGLAMTLLVVIGAGVFATQWDTAYDEPVGIPFAPGEDGVLSENSLNYSVFEDYGPLLLVLSILMFGAIVGGVCIAREEDEYDDSD
;
A
#
# COMPACT_ATOMS: atom_id res chain seq x y z
N MET A 1 25.55 16.13 -3.84
CA MET A 1 24.22 15.52 -4.07
C MET A 1 23.27 16.57 -4.61
N ASN A 2 22.56 16.28 -5.70
CA ASN A 2 21.57 17.21 -6.26
C ASN A 2 20.35 17.35 -5.33
N LYS A 3 19.78 18.55 -5.24
CA LYS A 3 18.62 18.85 -4.37
C LYS A 3 17.44 17.90 -4.63
N LYS A 4 17.23 17.50 -5.90
CA LYS A 4 16.22 16.52 -6.32
C LYS A 4 16.46 15.13 -5.74
N VAL A 5 17.72 14.66 -5.74
CA VAL A 5 18.11 13.36 -5.18
C VAL A 5 17.89 13.34 -3.66
N LEU A 6 18.15 14.47 -2.98
CA LEU A 6 17.97 14.59 -1.54
C LEU A 6 16.48 14.56 -1.14
N ILE A 7 15.61 15.20 -1.93
CA ILE A 7 14.14 15.13 -1.75
C ILE A 7 13.62 13.72 -2.00
N GLY A 8 14.07 13.07 -3.08
CA GLY A 8 13.67 11.69 -3.40
C GLY A 8 14.07 10.69 -2.31
N ALA A 9 15.32 10.79 -1.82
CA ALA A 9 15.80 9.95 -0.73
C ALA A 9 15.02 10.20 0.58
N GLY A 10 14.69 11.45 0.89
CA GLY A 10 13.88 11.79 2.06
C GLY A 10 12.46 11.21 2.00
N LEU A 11 11.82 11.30 0.83
CA LEU A 11 10.51 10.71 0.58
C LEU A 11 10.54 9.19 0.72
N ALA A 12 11.53 8.53 0.11
CA ALA A 12 11.68 7.07 0.19
C ALA A 12 11.89 6.59 1.64
N MET A 13 12.75 7.26 2.40
CA MET A 13 12.97 6.97 3.82
C MET A 13 11.70 7.16 4.66
N THR A 14 10.94 8.23 4.39
CA THR A 14 9.68 8.49 5.09
C THR A 14 8.65 7.39 4.80
N LEU A 15 8.54 6.97 3.54
CA LEU A 15 7.67 5.88 3.12
C LEU A 15 8.04 4.56 3.78
N LEU A 16 9.34 4.25 3.87
CA LEU A 16 9.85 3.05 4.56
C LEU A 16 9.42 3.02 6.03
N VAL A 17 9.55 4.16 6.73
CA VAL A 17 9.14 4.29 8.14
C VAL A 17 7.63 4.08 8.28
N VAL A 18 6.83 4.66 7.40
CA VAL A 18 5.37 4.53 7.41
C VAL A 18 4.94 3.08 7.19
N ILE A 19 5.56 2.37 6.25
CA ILE A 19 5.29 0.93 6.02
C ILE A 19 5.68 0.11 7.25
N GLY A 20 6.89 0.32 7.79
CA GLY A 20 7.37 -0.40 8.97
C GLY A 20 6.47 -0.19 10.19
N ALA A 21 6.01 1.05 10.41
CA ALA A 21 5.06 1.36 11.48
C ALA A 21 3.69 0.72 11.23
N GLY A 22 3.20 0.72 9.98
CA GLY A 22 1.94 0.06 9.62
C GLY A 22 1.98 -1.45 9.88
N VAL A 23 3.07 -2.12 9.53
CA VAL A 23 3.26 -3.56 9.80
C VAL A 23 3.30 -3.84 11.30
N PHE A 24 3.99 -3.00 12.08
CA PHE A 24 4.05 -3.16 13.53
C PHE A 24 2.69 -2.93 14.20
N ALA A 25 1.95 -1.90 13.76
CA ALA A 25 0.65 -1.55 14.33
C ALA A 25 -0.44 -2.60 14.03
N THR A 26 -0.34 -3.29 12.89
CA THR A 26 -1.35 -4.28 12.45
C THR A 26 -1.12 -5.69 12.98
N GLN A 27 -0.14 -5.89 13.87
CA GLN A 27 0.14 -7.18 14.52
C GLN A 27 0.03 -8.35 13.53
N TRP A 28 0.85 -8.29 12.46
CA TRP A 28 0.88 -9.26 11.36
C TRP A 28 1.11 -10.73 11.80
N ASP A 29 1.38 -10.96 13.08
CA ASP A 29 1.51 -12.27 13.74
C ASP A 29 0.20 -13.08 13.82
N THR A 30 -0.93 -12.54 13.34
CA THR A 30 -2.23 -13.25 13.29
C THR A 30 -2.40 -14.14 12.06
N ALA A 31 -1.33 -14.43 11.32
CA ALA A 31 -1.38 -15.31 10.17
C ALA A 31 -1.77 -16.72 10.62
N TYR A 32 -3.02 -17.10 10.37
CA TYR A 32 -3.53 -18.45 10.62
C TYR A 32 -2.57 -19.49 10.03
N ASP A 33 -2.21 -20.50 10.83
CA ASP A 33 -1.32 -21.59 10.40
C ASP A 33 -1.89 -22.38 9.21
N GLU A 34 -3.20 -22.25 8.96
CA GLU A 34 -3.91 -22.85 7.84
C GLU A 34 -4.93 -21.87 7.22
N PRO A 35 -5.28 -22.03 5.93
CA PRO A 35 -6.29 -21.19 5.29
C PRO A 35 -7.66 -21.40 5.94
N VAL A 36 -8.21 -20.35 6.56
CA VAL A 36 -9.55 -20.36 7.15
C VAL A 36 -10.53 -19.53 6.32
N GLY A 37 -11.79 -19.99 6.28
CA GLY A 37 -12.87 -19.24 5.64
C GLY A 37 -13.31 -18.08 6.52
N ILE A 38 -13.14 -16.85 6.05
CA ILE A 38 -13.55 -15.63 6.76
C ILE A 38 -14.92 -15.19 6.21
N PRO A 39 -15.94 -14.98 7.05
CA PRO A 39 -17.26 -14.54 6.59
C PRO A 39 -17.21 -13.14 5.96
N PHE A 40 -17.90 -12.97 4.84
CA PHE A 40 -18.00 -11.69 4.12
C PHE A 40 -19.19 -10.83 4.58
N ALA A 41 -20.26 -11.46 5.06
CA ALA A 41 -21.50 -10.79 5.42
C ALA A 41 -21.41 -10.06 6.78
N PRO A 42 -22.18 -8.98 6.99
CA PRO A 42 -22.36 -8.39 8.31
C PRO A 42 -22.96 -9.44 9.27
N GLY A 43 -22.79 -9.22 10.58
CA GLY A 43 -23.49 -10.01 11.59
C GLY A 43 -25.01 -9.95 11.39
N GLU A 44 -25.76 -10.90 11.96
CA GLU A 44 -27.23 -10.96 11.84
C GLU A 44 -27.93 -9.65 12.24
N ASP A 45 -27.24 -8.84 13.04
CA ASP A 45 -27.61 -7.56 13.63
C ASP A 45 -27.46 -6.37 12.66
N GLY A 46 -26.93 -6.60 11.45
CA GLY A 46 -26.61 -5.53 10.48
C GLY A 46 -25.36 -4.72 10.82
N VAL A 47 -24.65 -5.07 11.90
CA VAL A 47 -23.36 -4.49 12.29
C VAL A 47 -22.24 -5.31 11.64
N LEU A 48 -21.16 -4.63 11.21
CA LEU A 48 -19.96 -5.31 10.72
C LEU A 48 -19.38 -6.16 11.86
N SER A 49 -19.30 -7.47 11.62
CA SER A 49 -18.67 -8.37 12.58
C SER A 49 -17.16 -8.11 12.59
N GLU A 50 -16.57 -7.98 13.77
CA GLU A 50 -15.11 -7.78 13.94
C GLU A 50 -14.30 -8.96 13.35
N ASN A 51 -14.93 -10.13 13.19
CA ASN A 51 -14.34 -11.30 12.54
C ASN A 51 -14.68 -11.41 11.03
N SER A 52 -15.25 -10.36 10.44
CA SER A 52 -15.59 -10.35 9.01
C SER A 52 -14.43 -9.86 8.15
N LEU A 53 -14.36 -10.35 6.91
CA LEU A 53 -13.32 -9.93 5.97
C LEU A 53 -13.35 -8.41 5.73
N ASN A 54 -14.54 -7.82 5.67
CA ASN A 54 -14.68 -6.38 5.46
C ASN A 54 -14.14 -5.58 6.65
N TYR A 55 -14.39 -6.03 7.89
CA TYR A 55 -13.81 -5.39 9.06
C TYR A 55 -12.29 -5.47 9.02
N SER A 56 -11.70 -6.66 8.84
CA SER A 56 -10.24 -6.78 8.78
C SER A 56 -9.63 -5.98 7.64
N VAL A 57 -10.23 -5.97 6.45
CA VAL A 57 -9.68 -5.22 5.30
C VAL A 57 -9.71 -3.71 5.53
N PHE A 58 -10.81 -3.16 6.07
CA PHE A 58 -11.00 -1.71 6.14
C PHE A 58 -10.62 -1.08 7.50
N GLU A 59 -10.78 -1.80 8.61
CA GLU A 59 -10.44 -1.32 9.96
C GLU A 59 -9.01 -1.76 10.33
N ASP A 60 -8.71 -3.05 10.30
CA ASP A 60 -7.38 -3.55 10.73
C ASP A 60 -6.29 -3.20 9.71
N TYR A 61 -6.50 -3.53 8.43
CA TYR A 61 -5.52 -3.33 7.35
C TYR A 61 -5.73 -2.03 6.56
N GLY A 62 -6.78 -1.26 6.85
CA GLY A 62 -7.10 -0.02 6.14
C GLY A 62 -5.93 0.97 6.03
N PRO A 63 -5.20 1.27 7.13
CA PRO A 63 -4.03 2.13 7.09
C PRO A 63 -2.92 1.60 6.16
N LEU A 64 -2.69 0.29 6.15
CA LEU A 64 -1.71 -0.34 5.26
C LEU A 64 -2.16 -0.27 3.79
N LEU A 65 -3.44 -0.49 3.52
CA LEU A 65 -4.01 -0.36 2.17
C LEU A 65 -3.88 1.07 1.63
N LEU A 66 -4.04 2.09 2.48
CA LEU A 66 -3.85 3.48 2.09
C LEU A 66 -2.40 3.73 1.64
N VAL A 67 -1.42 3.27 2.42
CA VAL A 67 0.00 3.41 2.08
C VAL A 67 0.33 2.65 0.79
N LEU A 68 -0.17 1.42 0.65
CA LEU A 68 -0.01 0.61 -0.54
C LEU A 68 -0.60 1.30 -1.78
N SER A 69 -1.78 1.92 -1.66
CA SER A 69 -2.45 2.61 -2.76
C SER A 69 -1.65 3.81 -3.26
N ILE A 70 -1.07 4.61 -2.35
CA ILE A 70 -0.20 5.74 -2.71
C ILE A 70 1.06 5.23 -3.42
N LEU A 71 1.62 4.12 -2.96
CA LEU A 71 2.82 3.51 -3.53
C LEU A 71 2.54 2.98 -4.94
N MET A 72 1.45 2.25 -5.12
CA MET A 72 1.01 1.78 -6.44
C MET A 72 0.72 2.95 -7.39
N PHE A 73 0.03 3.99 -6.91
CA PHE A 73 -0.23 5.19 -7.72
C PHE A 73 1.07 5.88 -8.14
N GLY A 74 2.02 6.05 -7.22
CA GLY A 74 3.34 6.62 -7.52
C GLY A 74 4.13 5.79 -8.53
N ALA A 75 4.08 4.46 -8.41
CA ALA A 75 4.73 3.55 -9.35
C ALA A 75 4.12 3.64 -10.76
N ILE A 76 2.80 3.76 -10.88
CA ILE A 76 2.11 3.93 -12.17
C ILE A 76 2.52 5.26 -12.81
N VAL A 77 2.47 6.36 -12.07
CA VAL A 77 2.87 7.69 -12.59
C VAL A 77 4.34 7.68 -13.00
N GLY A 78 5.22 7.12 -12.17
CA GLY A 78 6.64 6.99 -12.47
C GLY A 78 6.90 6.17 -13.73
N GLY A 79 6.22 5.02 -13.88
CA GLY A 79 6.31 4.18 -15.08
C GLY A 79 5.86 4.90 -16.35
N VAL A 80 4.76 5.66 -16.29
CA VAL A 80 4.29 6.47 -17.42
C VAL A 80 5.29 7.57 -17.80
N CYS A 81 5.89 8.24 -16.80
CA CYS A 81 6.89 9.27 -17.07
C CYS A 81 8.16 8.69 -17.70
N ILE A 82 8.64 7.54 -17.23
CA ILE A 82 9.82 6.85 -17.80
C ILE A 82 9.53 6.41 -19.24
N ALA A 83 8.38 5.75 -19.48
CA ALA A 83 8.00 5.31 -20.81
C ALA A 83 7.92 6.47 -21.81
N ARG A 84 7.46 7.64 -21.35
CA ARG A 84 7.43 8.86 -22.17
C ARG A 84 8.82 9.42 -22.45
N GLU A 85 9.72 9.44 -21.46
CA GLU A 85 11.11 9.86 -21.69
C GLU A 85 11.78 8.95 -22.72
N GLU A 86 11.59 7.62 -22.65
CA GLU A 86 12.17 6.68 -23.61
C GLU A 86 11.67 6.91 -25.06
N ASP A 87 10.38 7.20 -25.24
CA ASP A 87 9.78 7.51 -26.56
C ASP A 87 10.32 8.84 -27.13
N GLU A 88 10.46 9.87 -26.30
CA GLU A 88 11.00 11.17 -26.73
C GLU A 88 12.50 11.11 -27.11
N TYR A 89 13.27 10.17 -26.57
CA TYR A 89 14.67 9.94 -26.97
C TYR A 89 14.79 9.12 -28.27
N ASP A 90 13.88 8.19 -28.54
CA ASP A 90 13.91 7.31 -29.74
C ASP A 90 13.69 8.09 -31.04
N ASP A 91 12.89 9.15 -31.01
CA ASP A 91 12.61 10.04 -32.17
C ASP A 91 13.71 11.11 -32.42
N SER A 92 14.76 11.16 -31.59
CA SER A 92 15.78 12.21 -31.63
C SER A 92 17.13 11.80 -32.26
N ASP A 93 17.22 10.57 -32.79
CA ASP A 93 18.26 10.09 -33.73
C ASP A 93 17.80 10.18 -35.21
#